data_AF-A0A9E6W952-F1
#
_entry.id   AF-A0A9E6W952-F1
#
_cell.length_a   1.000
_cell.length_b   1.000
_cell.length_c   1.000
_cell.angle_alpha   90.00
_cell.angle_beta   90.00
_cell.angle_gamma   90.00
#
_symmetry.space_group_name_H-M   'P 1'
#
loop_
_entity.id
_entity.type
_entity.pdbx_description
1 polymer ?
#
loop_
_entity_poly.entity_id
_entity_poly.type
_entity_poly.pdbx_seq_one_letter_code
_entity_poly.pdbx_strand_id
1 'polypeptide(L)' 'PNIRIKIVKEYLLVYEIHTEKIVVLRVWDSRRNPKDLLY' A
#
# COMPACT_ATOMS: atom_id res chain seq x y z
N PRO A 1 7.92 12.46 -6.64
CA PRO A 1 7.74 11.09 -6.07
C PRO A 1 6.61 10.33 -6.80
N ASN A 2 6.91 9.19 -7.42
CA ASN A 2 5.96 8.40 -8.23
C ASN A 2 5.32 7.26 -7.41
N ILE A 3 4.94 7.58 -6.16
CA ILE A 3 4.29 6.63 -5.25
C ILE A 3 2.80 6.58 -5.58
N ARG A 4 2.26 5.38 -5.68
CA ARG A 4 0.86 5.11 -5.99
C ARG A 4 0.26 4.18 -4.96
N ILE A 5 -1.06 4.29 -4.81
CA ILE A 5 -1.87 3.42 -3.95
C ILE A 5 -2.93 2.76 -4.82
N LYS A 6 -3.10 1.44 -4.67
CA LYS A 6 -4.18 0.70 -5.33
C LYS A 6 -4.89 -0.22 -4.35
N ILE A 7 -6.21 -0.21 -4.39
CA ILE A 7 -7.04 -1.16 -3.64
C ILE A 7 -7.07 -2.49 -4.40
N VAL A 8 -6.71 -3.57 -3.72
CA VAL A 8 -6.79 -4.94 -4.23
C VAL A 8 -7.53 -5.77 -3.19
N LYS A 9 -8.79 -6.12 -3.49
CA LYS A 9 -9.73 -6.67 -2.51
C LYS A 9 -9.81 -5.76 -1.27
N GLU A 10 -9.57 -6.29 -0.07
CA GLU A 10 -9.55 -5.55 1.19
C GLU A 10 -8.14 -5.10 1.61
N TYR A 11 -7.22 -4.95 0.65
CA TYR A 11 -5.87 -4.47 0.90
C TYR A 11 -5.57 -3.19 0.14
N LEU A 12 -4.80 -2.29 0.76
CA LEU A 12 -4.16 -1.15 0.12
C LEU A 12 -2.73 -1.53 -0.22
N LEU A 13 -2.43 -1.56 -1.52
CA LEU A 13 -1.09 -1.76 -2.05
C LEU A 13 -0.45 -0.40 -2.30
N VAL A 14 0.64 -0.11 -1.59
CA VAL A 14 1.48 1.07 -1.82
C VAL A 14 2.72 0.64 -2.59
N TYR A 15 2.95 1.25 -3.75
CA TYR A 15 4.03 0.88 -4.65
C TYR A 15 4.59 2.09 -5.39
N GLU A 16 5.82 1.96 -5.85
CA GLU A 16 6.48 2.93 -6.72
C GLU A 16 6.73 2.32 -8.10
N ILE A 17 6.51 3.12 -9.15
CA ILE A 17 6.79 2.71 -10.53
C ILE A 17 8.13 3.30 -10.96
N HIS A 18 9.04 2.42 -11.38
CA HIS A 18 10.26 2.73 -12.11
C HIS A 18 10.13 2.22 -13.55
N THR A 19 11.06 2.63 -14.42
CA THR A 19 11.05 2.30 -15.85
C THR A 19 10.99 0.79 -16.12
N GLU A 20 11.67 -0.03 -15.31
CA GLU A 20 11.81 -1.48 -15.54
C GLU A 20 11.09 -2.34 -14.51
N LYS A 21 10.62 -1.74 -13.41
CA LYS A 21 10.05 -2.50 -12.30
C LYS A 21 9.05 -1.69 -11.49
N ILE A 22 8.17 -2.42 -10.83
CA ILE A 22 7.30 -1.91 -9.79
C ILE A 22 7.86 -2.40 -8.45
N VAL A 23 8.09 -1.48 -7.53
CA VAL A 23 8.56 -1.80 -6.18
C VAL A 23 7.40 -1.67 -5.21
N VAL A 24 7.00 -2.79 -4.59
CA VAL A 24 5.98 -2.78 -3.54
C VAL A 24 6.63 -2.31 -2.25
N LEU A 25 6.14 -1.18 -1.72
CA LEU A 25 6.67 -0.58 -0.50
C LEU A 25 5.93 -1.09 0.73
N ARG A 26 4.61 -1.26 0.63
CA ARG A 26 3.76 -1.73 1.72
C ARG A 26 2.49 -2.40 1.20
N VAL A 27 2.09 -3.47 1.86
CA VAL A 27 0.74 -4.05 1.75
C VAL A 27 0.05 -3.81 3.09
N TRP A 28 -1.13 -3.19 3.03
CA TRP A 28 -1.90 -2.85 4.21
C TRP A 28 -3.27 -3.51 4.17
N ASP A 29 -3.65 -4.21 5.23
CA ASP A 29 -4.99 -4.77 5.38
C ASP A 29 -5.97 -3.68 5.80
N SER A 30 -6.88 -3.26 4.90
CA SER A 30 -7.83 -2.18 5.16
C SER A 30 -8.95 -2.58 6.11
N ARG A 31 -9.04 -3.87 6.50
CA ARG A 31 -9.98 -4.36 7.52
C ARG A 31 -9.49 -4.06 8.93
N ARG A 32 -8.20 -3.80 9.11
CA ARG A 32 -7.66 -3.34 10.39
C ARG A 32 -8.15 -1.91 10.63
N ASN A 33 -8.75 -1.68 11.79
CA ASN A 33 -9.16 -0.34 12.18
C ASN A 33 -7.88 0.52 12.29
N PRO A 34 -7.75 1.64 11.55
CA PRO A 34 -6.58 2.50 11.62
C PRO A 34 -6.27 2.98 13.05
N LYS A 35 -7.27 3.00 13.93
CA LYS A 35 -7.14 3.38 15.34
C LYS A 35 -6.36 2.35 16.18
N ASP A 36 -6.23 1.11 15.71
CA ASP A 36 -5.53 0.03 16.43
C ASP A 36 -4.01 0.08 16.20
N LEU A 37 -3.52 0.99 15.33
CA LEU A 37 -2.09 1.20 15.07
C LEU A 37 -1.45 2.29 15.94
N LEU A 38 -2.17 2.74 16.97
CA LEU A 38 -1.66 3.70 17.94
C LEU A 38 -0.89 3.02 19.08
N TYR A 39 0.00 2.05 18.84
CA TYR A 39 0.97 1.60 19.83
C TYR A 39 2.24 1.06 19.17
#